data_AF-A0ABD4UTK0-F1
#
_entry.id   AF-A0ABD4UTK0-F1
#
_cell.length_a   1.000
_cell.length_b   1.000
_cell.length_c   1.000
_cell.angle_alpha   90.00
_cell.angle_beta   90.00
_cell.angle_gamma   90.00
#
_symmetry.space_group_name_H-M   'P 1'
#
loop_
_entity.id
_entity.type
_entity.pdbx_description
1 polymer ?
#
loop_
_entity_poly.entity_id
_entity_poly.type
_entity_poly.pdbx_seq_one_letter_code
_entity_poly.pdbx_strand_id
1 'polypeptide(L)'
;NATAEFKGDILHIYSGNQFATRSGAIAAGAAGIDPKFVVMHQTWLGGGFGRRLDADMMVPAVQAAKAVGKPVKVIYSRENDMTMDFSRPLTFQKVKAGVDGDGKLVALSHDVVSAWPTQRWGIPDFLSPSVDKKGPLDAFTVN
;
A
#
# COMPACT_ATOMS: atom_id res chain seq x y z
N ASN A 1 5.77 -4.75 11.97
CA ASN A 1 6.38 -6.08 12.20
C ASN A 1 5.48 -7.13 11.57
N ALA A 2 5.98 -8.34 11.36
CA ALA A 2 5.17 -9.46 10.93
C ALA A 2 5.75 -10.76 11.47
N THR A 3 4.90 -11.68 11.90
CA THR A 3 5.29 -13.07 12.17
C THR A 3 4.66 -13.96 11.12
N ALA A 4 5.44 -14.85 10.52
CA ALA A 4 4.97 -15.86 9.60
C ALA A 4 5.22 -17.27 10.17
N GLU A 5 4.25 -18.16 10.01
CA GLU A 5 4.27 -19.52 10.51
C GLU A 5 3.51 -20.43 9.53
N PHE A 6 4.13 -21.53 9.10
CA PHE A 6 3.45 -22.57 8.34
C PHE A 6 2.94 -23.66 9.30
N LYS A 7 1.64 -23.97 9.26
CA LYS A 7 1.01 -25.11 9.96
C LYS A 7 0.42 -26.05 8.93
N GLY A 8 1.17 -27.10 8.60
CA GLY A 8 0.88 -27.91 7.41
C GLY A 8 0.91 -27.02 6.17
N ASP A 9 -0.15 -27.05 5.37
CA ASP A 9 -0.26 -26.27 4.13
C ASP A 9 -0.79 -24.85 4.35
N ILE A 10 -1.12 -24.48 5.59
CA ILE A 10 -1.69 -23.16 5.93
C ILE A 10 -0.59 -22.20 6.37
N LEU A 11 -0.50 -21.05 5.71
CA LEU A 11 0.34 -19.93 6.11
C LEU A 11 -0.42 -19.01 7.06
N HIS A 12 0.03 -18.92 8.30
CA HIS A 12 -0.45 -17.96 9.27
C HIS A 12 0.45 -16.73 9.32
N ILE A 13 -0.15 -15.55 9.15
CA ILE A 13 0.53 -14.25 9.27
C ILE A 13 -0.07 -13.48 10.44
N TYR A 14 0.77 -13.05 11.39
CA TYR A 14 0.37 -12.19 12.49
C TYR A 14 0.97 -10.81 12.28
N SER A 15 0.14 -9.81 12.01
CA SER A 15 0.60 -8.45 11.75
C SER A 15 -0.52 -7.42 11.88
N GLY A 16 -0.15 -6.20 12.27
CA GLY A 16 -1.02 -5.03 12.20
C GLY A 16 -0.87 -4.37 10.83
N ASN A 17 -1.94 -4.39 10.04
CA ASN A 17 -1.98 -3.96 8.64
C ASN A 17 -3.27 -3.17 8.32
N GLN A 18 -3.28 -2.34 7.27
CA GLN A 18 -4.43 -1.52 6.87
C GLN A 18 -5.24 -2.12 5.70
N PHE A 19 -4.71 -3.12 5.00
CA PHE A 19 -5.33 -3.71 3.82
C PHE A 19 -5.12 -5.24 3.76
N ALA A 20 -5.70 -5.94 4.75
CA ALA A 20 -5.40 -7.36 5.00
C ALA A 20 -5.64 -8.26 3.78
N THR A 21 -6.70 -8.01 3.00
CA THR A 21 -6.99 -8.78 1.77
C THR A 21 -5.84 -8.72 0.76
N ARG A 22 -5.33 -7.51 0.48
CA ARG A 22 -4.21 -7.32 -0.44
C ARG A 22 -2.93 -7.90 0.13
N SER A 23 -2.63 -7.61 1.39
CA SER A 23 -1.41 -8.08 2.04
C SER A 23 -1.38 -9.61 2.16
N GLY A 24 -2.52 -10.25 2.40
CA GLY A 24 -2.68 -11.70 2.36
C GLY A 24 -2.38 -12.29 0.98
N ALA A 25 -2.89 -11.69 -0.09
CA ALA A 25 -2.58 -12.11 -1.46
C ALA A 25 -1.07 -11.97 -1.80
N ILE A 26 -0.42 -10.90 -1.35
CA ILE A 26 1.03 -10.72 -1.51
C ILE A 26 1.81 -11.76 -0.72
N ALA A 27 1.40 -12.05 0.52
CA ALA A 27 2.01 -13.09 1.34
C ALA A 27 1.86 -14.48 0.69
N ALA A 28 0.70 -14.78 0.10
CA ALA A 28 0.45 -16.01 -0.67
C ALA A 28 1.41 -16.13 -1.86
N GLY A 29 1.54 -15.04 -2.65
CA GLY A 29 2.48 -14.98 -3.77
C GLY A 29 3.93 -15.18 -3.33
N ALA A 30 4.34 -14.59 -2.21
CA ALA A 30 5.67 -14.82 -1.64
C ALA A 30 5.89 -16.29 -1.21
N ALA A 31 4.88 -16.92 -0.63
CA ALA A 31 4.95 -18.34 -0.25
C ALA A 31 4.88 -19.28 -1.46
N GLY A 32 4.29 -18.84 -2.58
CA GLY A 32 4.00 -19.66 -3.75
C GLY A 32 2.78 -20.57 -3.54
N ILE A 33 1.76 -20.08 -2.82
CA ILE A 33 0.53 -20.84 -2.51
C ILE A 33 -0.72 -20.06 -2.94
N ASP A 34 -1.84 -20.76 -3.03
CA ASP A 34 -3.15 -20.13 -3.25
C ASP A 34 -3.53 -19.25 -2.04
N PRO A 35 -4.02 -18.01 -2.24
CA PRO A 35 -4.45 -17.12 -1.16
C PRO A 35 -5.44 -17.72 -0.17
N LYS A 36 -6.25 -18.73 -0.56
CA LYS A 36 -7.16 -19.43 0.36
C LYS A 36 -6.45 -20.19 1.47
N PHE A 37 -5.16 -20.49 1.31
CA PHE A 37 -4.32 -21.13 2.31
C PHE A 37 -3.60 -20.11 3.20
N VAL A 38 -3.91 -18.81 3.10
CA VAL A 38 -3.37 -17.77 3.98
C VAL A 38 -4.41 -17.35 5.01
N VAL A 39 -4.01 -17.38 6.29
CA VAL A 39 -4.79 -16.85 7.40
C VAL A 39 -4.08 -15.60 7.94
N MET A 40 -4.73 -14.45 7.75
CA MET A 40 -4.28 -13.17 8.31
C MET A 40 -4.84 -12.99 9.73
N HIS A 41 -3.97 -13.09 10.73
CA HIS A 41 -4.25 -12.73 12.11
C HIS A 41 -3.96 -11.24 12.32
N GLN A 42 -5.00 -10.42 12.16
CA GLN A 42 -4.89 -8.98 12.33
C GLN A 42 -4.57 -8.64 13.80
N THR A 43 -3.40 -8.07 14.06
CA THR A 43 -3.02 -7.63 15.39
C THR A 43 -3.31 -6.15 15.61
N TRP A 44 -3.31 -5.73 16.88
CA TRP A 44 -3.36 -4.32 17.22
C TRP A 44 -2.19 -3.57 16.58
N LEU A 45 -2.46 -2.35 16.12
CA LEU A 45 -1.52 -1.55 15.34
C LEU A 45 -1.34 -0.17 15.98
N GLY A 46 -0.11 0.20 16.30
CA GLY A 46 0.26 1.52 16.82
C GLY A 46 0.30 2.62 15.76
N GLY A 47 -0.75 2.76 14.96
CA GLY A 47 -0.84 3.73 13.86
C GLY A 47 -0.28 3.22 12.52
N GLY A 48 -0.77 3.80 11.43
CA GLY A 48 -0.42 3.43 10.06
C GLY A 48 -0.22 4.61 9.14
N PHE A 49 -1.18 5.54 9.04
CA PHE A 49 -1.09 6.74 8.19
C PHE A 49 -0.67 6.46 6.73
N GLY A 50 -0.99 5.27 6.21
CA GLY A 50 -0.60 4.81 4.88
C GLY A 50 0.60 3.85 4.86
N ARG A 51 1.52 3.96 5.83
CA ARG A 51 2.72 3.09 5.96
C ARG A 51 2.40 1.60 5.95
N ARG A 52 1.23 1.24 6.48
CA ARG A 52 0.82 -0.16 6.74
C ARG A 52 -0.18 -0.69 5.71
N LEU A 53 -0.26 -0.06 4.53
CA LEU A 53 -1.03 -0.57 3.39
C LEU A 53 -0.30 -1.67 2.61
N ASP A 54 1.02 -1.77 2.79
CA ASP A 54 1.88 -2.74 2.08
C ASP A 54 2.31 -3.92 2.97
N ALA A 55 2.85 -4.95 2.32
CA ALA A 55 3.25 -6.22 2.94
C ALA A 55 4.77 -6.40 3.01
N ASP A 56 5.52 -5.29 2.96
CA ASP A 56 7.00 -5.23 2.93
C ASP A 56 7.67 -5.95 4.10
N MET A 57 7.05 -5.99 5.29
CA MET A 57 7.54 -6.78 6.42
C MET A 57 7.08 -8.25 6.40
N MET A 58 5.96 -8.55 5.73
CA MET A 58 5.41 -9.92 5.67
C MET A 58 6.19 -10.78 4.68
N VAL A 59 6.54 -10.24 3.51
CA VAL A 59 7.30 -10.96 2.48
C VAL A 59 8.60 -11.57 3.04
N PRO A 60 9.51 -10.82 3.69
CA PRO A 60 10.72 -11.41 4.26
C PRO A 60 10.42 -12.38 5.40
N ALA A 61 9.37 -12.15 6.21
CA ALA A 61 8.97 -13.09 7.25
C ALA A 61 8.54 -14.44 6.65
N VAL A 62 7.75 -14.41 5.58
CA VAL A 62 7.29 -15.59 4.83
C VAL A 62 8.47 -16.34 4.22
N GLN A 63 9.34 -15.64 3.48
CA GLN A 63 10.50 -16.25 2.84
C GLN A 63 11.44 -16.89 3.88
N ALA A 64 11.70 -16.19 4.97
CA ALA A 64 12.53 -16.71 6.06
C ALA A 64 11.89 -17.92 6.73
N ALA A 65 10.59 -17.86 7.08
CA ALA A 65 9.88 -18.99 7.69
C ALA A 65 9.88 -20.23 6.80
N LYS A 66 9.73 -20.04 5.49
CA LYS A 66 9.81 -21.12 4.49
C LYS A 66 11.22 -21.71 4.43
N ALA A 67 12.25 -20.87 4.42
CA ALA A 67 13.64 -21.31 4.34
C ALA A 67 14.10 -22.08 5.58
N VAL A 68 13.65 -21.69 6.78
CA VAL A 68 14.09 -22.29 8.05
C VAL A 68 13.14 -23.35 8.59
N GLY A 69 11.94 -23.49 8.04
CA GLY A 69 10.92 -24.44 8.49
C GLY A 69 10.40 -24.17 9.91
N LYS A 70 10.48 -22.92 10.38
CA LYS A 70 10.07 -22.51 11.74
C LYS A 70 9.36 -21.16 11.69
N PRO A 71 8.55 -20.81 12.71
CA PRO A 71 7.98 -19.48 12.82
C PRO A 71 9.07 -18.40 12.82
N VAL A 72 8.91 -17.36 12.02
CA VAL A 72 9.84 -16.23 11.95
C VAL A 72 9.10 -14.92 12.21
N LYS A 73 9.64 -14.11 13.13
CA LYS A 73 9.18 -12.76 13.41
C LYS A 73 10.18 -11.74 12.87
N VAL A 74 9.72 -10.90 11.95
CA VAL A 74 10.47 -9.76 11.43
C VAL A 74 10.03 -8.49 12.15
N ILE A 75 11.01 -7.79 12.71
CA ILE A 75 10.85 -6.46 13.29
C ILE A 75 11.92 -5.59 12.65
N TYR A 76 11.50 -4.52 11.98
CA TYR A 76 12.44 -3.50 11.50
C TYR A 76 12.82 -2.59 12.67
N SER A 77 14.09 -2.19 12.70
CA SER A 77 14.48 -1.03 13.50
C SER A 77 13.76 0.22 12.97
N ARG A 78 13.74 1.29 13.76
CA ARG A 78 13.06 2.53 13.34
C ARG A 78 13.68 3.08 12.06
N GLU A 79 14.99 3.02 11.94
CA GLU A 79 15.77 3.52 10.80
C GLU A 79 15.46 2.72 9.53
N ASN A 80 15.39 1.39 9.64
CA ASN A 80 15.02 0.53 8.52
C ASN A 80 13.54 0.70 8.13
N ASP A 81 12.64 0.86 9.09
CA ASP A 81 11.21 1.11 8.85
C ASP A 81 10.99 2.41 8.06
N MET A 82 11.74 3.47 8.40
CA MET A 82 11.71 4.76 7.71
C MET A 82 12.40 4.73 6.34
N THR A 83 13.51 4.01 6.21
CA THR A 83 14.27 3.93 4.94
C THR A 83 13.55 3.06 3.91
N MET A 84 12.86 2.02 4.35
CA MET A 84 12.08 1.10 3.50
C MET A 84 10.60 1.50 3.43
N ASP A 85 10.26 2.71 3.87
CA ASP A 85 8.89 3.24 3.84
C ASP A 85 8.45 3.58 2.42
N PHE A 86 7.14 3.51 2.19
CA PHE A 86 6.44 4.18 1.10
C PHE A 86 6.06 5.59 1.55
N SER A 87 7.07 6.47 1.58
CA SER A 87 6.89 7.88 1.94
C SER A 87 5.97 8.61 0.95
N ARG A 88 5.38 9.71 1.42
CA ARG A 88 4.55 10.57 0.56
C ARG A 88 5.41 11.07 -0.60
N PRO A 89 5.00 10.85 -1.85
CA PRO A 89 5.79 11.27 -3.00
C PRO A 89 5.85 12.79 -3.09
N LEU A 90 6.94 13.29 -3.65
CA LEU A 90 7.00 14.68 -4.09
C LEU A 90 5.95 14.91 -5.18
N THR A 91 5.30 16.07 -5.11
CA THR A 91 4.31 16.48 -6.11
C THR A 91 4.71 17.84 -6.67
N PHE A 92 4.51 18.03 -7.98
CA PHE A 92 4.54 19.32 -8.63
C PHE A 92 3.11 19.71 -8.99
N GLN A 93 2.70 20.89 -8.56
CA GLN A 93 1.36 21.41 -8.80
C GLN A 93 1.45 22.82 -9.34
N LYS A 94 0.82 23.07 -10.49
CA LYS A 94 0.66 24.40 -11.07
C LYS A 94 -0.82 24.74 -11.12
N VAL A 95 -1.23 25.68 -10.28
CA VAL A 95 -2.63 26.11 -10.16
C VAL A 95 -2.78 27.52 -10.71
N LYS A 96 -3.75 27.71 -11.62
CA LYS A 96 -4.22 29.02 -12.06
C LYS A 96 -5.72 29.11 -11.81
N ALA A 97 -6.14 30.14 -11.08
CA ALA A 97 -7.55 30.39 -10.78
C ALA A 97 -7.97 31.77 -11.29
N GLY A 98 -9.21 31.89 -11.75
CA GLY A 98 -9.88 33.15 -12.03
C GLY A 98 -11.04 33.36 -11.08
N VAL A 99 -11.18 34.57 -10.53
CA VAL A 99 -12.30 34.96 -9.67
C VAL A 99 -13.07 36.12 -10.30
N ASP A 100 -14.38 36.20 -10.05
CA ASP A 100 -15.21 37.34 -10.46
C ASP A 100 -15.11 38.52 -9.47
N GLY A 101 -15.89 39.58 -9.74
CA GLY A 101 -15.93 40.79 -8.90
C GLY A 101 -16.48 40.58 -7.49
N ASP A 102 -17.24 39.50 -7.27
CA ASP A 102 -17.76 39.09 -5.95
C ASP A 102 -16.80 38.13 -5.23
N GLY A 103 -15.65 37.81 -5.85
CA GLY A 103 -14.66 36.88 -5.32
C GLY A 103 -14.98 35.39 -5.53
N LYS A 104 -15.98 35.06 -6.36
CA LYS A 104 -16.33 33.66 -6.66
C LYS A 104 -15.37 33.08 -7.69
N LEU A 105 -14.97 31.82 -7.50
CA LEU A 105 -14.15 31.09 -8.45
C LEU A 105 -14.95 30.84 -9.75
N VAL A 106 -14.45 31.35 -10.87
CA VAL A 106 -15.08 31.21 -12.20
C VAL A 106 -14.27 30.37 -13.18
N ALA A 107 -12.98 30.15 -12.92
CA ALA A 107 -12.14 29.29 -13.72
C ALA A 107 -11.03 28.66 -12.87
N LEU A 108 -10.66 27.42 -13.18
CA LEU A 108 -9.54 26.69 -12.56
C LEU A 108 -8.79 25.89 -13.63
N SER A 109 -7.46 25.99 -13.62
CA SER A 109 -6.54 25.13 -14.34
C SER A 109 -5.55 24.57 -13.34
N HIS A 110 -5.39 23.25 -13.31
CA HIS A 110 -4.50 22.57 -12.36
C HIS A 110 -3.70 21.49 -13.08
N ASP A 111 -2.39 21.70 -13.24
CA ASP A 111 -1.46 20.67 -13.71
C ASP A 111 -0.84 19.98 -12.49
N VAL A 112 -0.89 18.65 -12.47
CA VAL A 112 -0.37 17.82 -11.37
C VAL A 112 0.61 16.79 -11.93
N VAL A 113 1.77 16.68 -11.29
CA VAL A 113 2.71 15.58 -11.49
C VAL A 113 3.05 14.98 -10.13
N SER A 114 2.80 13.68 -9.96
CA SER A 114 3.14 12.95 -8.74
C SER A 114 3.26 11.45 -8.99
N ALA A 115 3.67 10.69 -7.97
CA ALA A 115 3.82 9.25 -8.09
C ALA A 115 2.48 8.54 -8.29
N TRP A 116 2.55 7.28 -8.77
CA TRP A 116 1.39 6.47 -9.12
C TRP A 116 1.17 5.32 -8.12
N PRO A 117 0.62 5.58 -6.92
CA PRO A 117 0.43 4.54 -5.89
C PRO A 117 -0.49 3.41 -6.34
N THR A 118 -1.55 3.68 -7.11
CA THR A 118 -2.48 2.65 -7.57
C THR A 118 -1.84 1.67 -8.54
N GLN A 119 -0.93 2.12 -9.41
CA GLN A 119 -0.13 1.24 -10.27
C GLN A 119 0.78 0.33 -9.43
N ARG A 120 1.49 0.90 -8.44
CA ARG A 120 2.31 0.12 -7.50
C ARG A 120 1.48 -0.90 -6.74
N TRP A 121 0.23 -0.57 -6.43
CA TRP A 121 -0.68 -1.49 -5.76
C TRP A 121 -1.20 -2.62 -6.66
N GLY A 122 -1.17 -2.41 -7.98
CA GLY A 122 -1.68 -3.37 -8.97
C GLY A 122 -3.20 -3.47 -8.99
N ILE A 123 -3.91 -2.40 -8.62
CA ILE A 123 -5.39 -2.39 -8.50
C ILE A 123 -5.96 -1.35 -9.48
N PRO A 124 -6.05 -1.66 -10.79
CA PRO A 124 -6.52 -0.70 -11.78
C PRO A 124 -7.95 -0.20 -11.52
N ASP A 125 -8.76 -0.99 -10.81
CA ASP A 125 -10.14 -0.65 -10.43
C ASP A 125 -10.24 0.55 -9.47
N PHE A 126 -9.13 0.98 -8.85
CA PHE A 126 -9.09 2.18 -8.02
C PHE A 126 -8.87 3.46 -8.81
N LEU A 127 -8.63 3.37 -10.11
CA LEU A 127 -8.48 4.54 -10.96
C LEU A 127 -9.83 5.12 -11.35
N SER A 128 -9.94 6.45 -11.31
CA SER A 128 -11.14 7.18 -11.71
C SER A 128 -11.08 7.53 -13.20
N PRO A 129 -12.21 7.57 -13.93
CA PRO A 129 -12.23 8.10 -15.29
C PRO A 129 -11.78 9.57 -15.33
N SER A 130 -10.96 9.97 -16.31
CA SER A 130 -10.72 11.40 -16.54
C SER A 130 -11.93 12.08 -17.20
N VAL A 131 -12.12 13.36 -16.89
CA VAL A 131 -13.17 14.20 -17.50
C VAL A 131 -12.99 14.30 -19.02
N ASP A 132 -11.74 14.35 -19.50
CA ASP A 132 -11.40 14.44 -20.92
C ASP A 132 -11.40 13.08 -21.65
N LYS A 133 -11.63 11.97 -20.92
CA LYS A 133 -11.65 10.59 -21.40
C LYS A 133 -10.35 10.12 -22.08
N LYS A 134 -9.22 10.79 -21.83
CA LYS A 134 -7.91 10.40 -22.40
C LYS A 134 -7.18 9.34 -21.58
N GLY A 135 -7.64 9.04 -20.37
CA GLY A 135 -7.10 7.95 -19.57
C GLY A 135 -7.63 7.95 -18.14
N PRO A 136 -7.46 6.86 -17.40
CA PRO A 136 -7.78 6.84 -15.98
C PRO A 136 -6.83 7.74 -15.18
N LEU A 137 -7.34 8.37 -14.13
CA LEU A 137 -6.61 9.17 -13.14
C LEU A 137 -6.50 8.40 -11.84
N ASP A 138 -5.33 8.47 -11.20
CA ASP A 138 -5.16 7.94 -9.86
C ASP A 138 -5.57 9.01 -8.83
N ALA A 139 -6.65 8.75 -8.08
CA ALA A 139 -7.15 9.66 -7.05
C ALA A 139 -6.24 9.71 -5.81
N PHE A 140 -5.38 8.72 -5.59
CA PHE A 140 -4.44 8.68 -4.46
C PHE A 140 -3.18 9.52 -4.70
N THR A 141 -3.02 10.05 -5.92
CA THR A 141 -1.84 10.81 -6.37
C THR A 141 -1.79 12.24 -5.83
N VAL A 142 -2.91 12.77 -5.32
CA VAL A 142 -3.05 14.18 -4.91
C VAL A 142 -3.80 14.43 -3.59
N ASN A 143 -3.96 13.40 -2.75
CA ASN A 143 -4.42 13.58 -1.36
C ASN A 143 -3.30 14.04 -0.41
#